data_AF-A0A9P7HFS0-F1
#
_entry.id   AF-A0A9P7HFS0-F1
#
_cell.length_a   1.000
_cell.length_b   1.000
_cell.length_c   1.000
_cell.angle_alpha   90.00
_cell.angle_beta   90.00
_cell.angle_gamma   90.00
#
_symmetry.space_group_name_H-M   'P 1'
#
loop_
_entity.id
_entity.type
_entity.pdbx_description
1 polymer ?
#
loop_
_entity_poly.entity_id
_entity_poly.type
_entity_poly.pdbx_seq_one_letter_code
_entity_poly.pdbx_strand_id
1 'polypeptide(L)'
;MSHAEYMSHGKYGVTFTDVTEIPGGLRYNVNCVTEPPFSFEATSMESTYSLSDDIGKELGLVDIHVAPAGETELVKNNHEFWEDYLKDPNFVVVVAKKA
;
A
#
# COMPACT_ATOMS: atom_id res chain seq x y z
N MET A 1 9.19 11.77 5.61
CA MET A 1 8.54 12.10 4.32
C MET A 1 7.27 11.27 4.26
N SER A 2 6.10 11.88 4.08
CA SER A 2 4.86 11.11 4.01
C SER A 2 4.80 10.40 2.66
N HIS A 3 4.96 9.08 2.68
CA HIS A 3 4.67 8.25 1.52
C HIS A 3 3.19 8.37 1.14
N ALA A 4 2.90 8.42 -0.15
CA ALA A 4 1.59 8.44 -0.78
C ALA A 4 0.67 9.60 -0.35
N GLU A 5 1.15 10.84 -0.44
CA GLU A 5 0.38 12.05 -0.07
C GLU A 5 -1.00 12.15 -0.74
N TYR A 6 -1.15 11.63 -1.97
CA TYR A 6 -2.42 11.59 -2.70
C TYR A 6 -3.55 10.86 -1.93
N MET A 7 -3.19 10.00 -0.97
CA MET A 7 -4.14 9.31 -0.10
C MET A 7 -4.84 10.24 0.90
N SER A 8 -4.38 11.47 1.09
CA SER A 8 -5.13 12.46 1.88
C SER A 8 -6.32 13.07 1.13
N HIS A 9 -6.39 12.90 -0.20
CA HIS A 9 -7.36 13.57 -1.07
C HIS A 9 -8.42 12.63 -1.65
N GLY A 10 -8.31 11.32 -1.44
CA GLY A 10 -9.37 10.37 -1.82
C GLY A 10 -9.37 9.96 -3.29
N LYS A 11 -8.30 10.25 -4.06
CA LYS A 11 -8.24 10.02 -5.52
C LYS A 11 -8.70 8.63 -5.95
N TYR A 12 -8.37 7.60 -5.18
CA TYR A 12 -8.70 6.20 -5.46
C TYR A 12 -9.82 5.64 -4.58
N GLY A 13 -10.72 6.49 -4.08
CA GLY A 13 -11.87 6.07 -3.27
C GLY A 13 -11.50 5.67 -1.84
N VAL A 14 -10.32 6.06 -1.37
CA VAL A 14 -9.82 5.80 -0.02
C VAL A 14 -9.05 7.01 0.50
N THR A 15 -9.24 7.37 1.77
CA THR A 15 -8.46 8.42 2.43
C THR A 15 -7.71 7.90 3.65
N PHE A 16 -6.50 8.42 3.89
CA PHE A 16 -5.75 8.23 5.14
C PHE A 16 -5.84 9.49 5.99
N THR A 17 -6.33 9.36 7.22
CA THR A 17 -6.47 10.46 8.19
C THR A 17 -5.77 10.13 9.50
N ASP A 18 -5.56 11.14 10.35
CA ASP A 18 -4.99 10.99 11.70
C ASP A 18 -3.61 10.31 11.72
N VAL A 19 -2.82 10.54 10.67
CA VAL A 19 -1.50 9.94 10.49
C VAL A 19 -0.56 10.39 11.61
N THR A 20 -0.09 9.43 12.40
CA THR A 20 0.81 9.64 13.53
C THR A 20 2.03 8.74 13.38
N GLU A 21 3.23 9.30 13.55
CA GLU A 21 4.45 8.50 13.64
C GLU A 21 4.46 7.66 14.92
N ILE A 22 4.85 6.40 14.78
CA ILE A 22 5.08 5.47 15.88
C ILE A 22 6.49 4.89 15.74
N PRO A 23 7.09 4.29 16.78
CA PRO A 23 8.39 3.63 16.65
C PRO A 23 8.38 2.59 15.51
N GLY A 24 9.16 2.84 14.46
CA GLY A 24 9.31 1.95 13.30
C GLY A 24 8.12 1.93 12.33
N GLY A 25 7.25 2.96 12.34
CA GLY A 25 6.13 2.99 11.39
C GLY A 25 5.17 4.17 11.54
N LEU A 26 3.99 4.00 10.95
CA LEU A 26 2.88 4.96 10.95
C LEU A 26 1.61 4.28 11.45
N ARG A 27 0.82 5.01 12.25
CA ARG A 27 -0.58 4.66 12.57
C ARG A 27 -1.52 5.68 11.93
N TYR A 28 -2.60 5.23 11.33
CA TYR A 28 -3.57 6.09 10.63
C TYR A 28 -4.93 5.43 10.52
N ASN A 29 -5.96 6.23 10.24
CA ASN A 29 -7.29 5.74 9.89
C ASN A 29 -7.42 5.62 8.37
N VAL A 30 -8.00 4.51 7.92
CA VAL A 30 -8.37 4.27 6.52
C VAL A 30 -9.87 4.47 6.37
N ASN A 31 -10.29 5.41 5.55
CA ASN A 31 -11.71 5.63 5.24
C ASN A 31 -11.99 5.20 3.79
N CYS A 32 -12.80 4.16 3.63
CA CYS A 32 -13.19 3.62 2.33
C CYS A 32 -14.51 4.24 1.88
N VAL A 33 -14.51 4.88 0.70
CA VAL A 33 -15.68 5.57 0.13
C VAL A 33 -16.55 4.59 -0.69
N THR A 34 -16.72 3.37 -0.18
CA THR A 34 -17.60 2.34 -0.75
C THR A 34 -19.06 2.60 -0.36
N GLU A 35 -19.99 1.77 -0.87
CA GLU A 35 -21.40 1.77 -0.44
C GLU A 35 -21.76 0.42 0.20
N PRO A 36 -21.99 0.34 1.54
CA PRO A 36 -21.88 1.42 2.51
C PRO A 36 -20.41 1.84 2.78
N PRO A 37 -20.18 3.09 3.23
CA PRO A 37 -18.85 3.52 3.62
C PRO A 37 -18.44 2.86 4.93
N PHE A 38 -17.14 2.63 5.10
CA PHE A 38 -16.58 2.09 6.34
C PHE A 38 -15.18 2.63 6.59
N SER A 39 -14.75 2.55 7.85
CA SER A 39 -13.41 2.96 8.27
C SER A 39 -12.79 1.96 9.24
N PHE A 40 -11.46 1.91 9.27
CA PHE A 40 -10.69 1.09 10.20
C PHE A 40 -9.34 1.74 10.53
N GLU A 41 -8.78 1.41 11.70
CA GLU A 41 -7.41 1.81 12.07
C GLU A 41 -6.41 0.84 11.42
N ALA A 42 -5.29 1.38 10.93
CA ALA A 42 -4.20 0.63 10.33
C ALA A 42 -2.84 1.10 10.86
N THR A 43 -1.88 0.18 10.79
CA THR A 43 -0.48 0.44 11.08
C THR A 43 0.37 -0.07 9.92
N SER A 44 1.26 0.78 9.42
CA SER A 44 2.29 0.41 8.44
C SER A 44 3.65 0.46 9.10
N MET A 45 4.34 -0.68 9.20
CA MET A 45 5.67 -0.79 9.81
C MET A 45 6.76 -0.74 8.74
N GLU A 46 7.96 -0.27 9.08
CA GLU A 46 9.14 -0.23 8.20
C GLU A 46 9.42 -1.56 7.50
N SER A 47 9.23 -2.66 8.22
CA SER A 47 9.35 -4.03 7.70
C SER A 47 8.32 -4.41 6.63
N THR A 48 7.21 -3.66 6.53
CA THR A 48 6.13 -3.92 5.56
C THR A 48 6.22 -3.05 4.30
N TYR A 49 6.78 -1.84 4.38
CA TYR A 49 6.89 -0.93 3.23
C TYR A 49 8.30 -0.81 2.64
N SER A 50 9.34 -1.26 3.33
CA SER A 50 10.71 -1.28 2.79
C SER A 50 10.95 -2.39 1.76
N LEU A 51 9.96 -3.26 1.54
CA LEU A 51 10.08 -4.46 0.69
C LEU A 51 11.24 -5.37 1.12
N SER A 52 11.69 -5.27 2.37
CA SER A 52 12.86 -6.01 2.87
C SER A 52 12.63 -7.52 2.97
N ASP A 53 11.41 -8.00 2.68
CA ASP A 53 10.94 -9.39 2.66
C ASP A 53 11.08 -10.19 3.98
N ASP A 54 11.65 -9.56 5.02
CA ASP A 54 11.99 -10.15 6.31
C ASP A 54 10.82 -10.91 6.95
N ILE A 55 9.64 -10.27 7.04
CA ILE A 55 8.42 -10.90 7.61
C ILE A 55 8.02 -12.12 6.78
N GLY A 56 8.08 -12.01 5.45
CA GLY A 56 7.72 -13.12 4.56
C GLY A 56 8.64 -14.32 4.78
N LYS A 57 9.95 -14.09 4.82
CA LYS A 57 10.95 -15.13 5.08
C LYS A 57 10.77 -15.78 6.45
N GLU A 58 10.54 -15.00 7.50
CA GLU A 58 10.27 -15.53 8.85
C GLU A 58 9.03 -16.43 8.88
N LEU A 59 8.02 -16.13 8.05
CA LEU A 59 6.80 -16.93 7.91
C LEU A 59 6.94 -18.11 6.93
N GLY A 60 8.14 -18.37 6.39
CA GLY A 60 8.41 -19.47 5.46
C GLY A 60 7.96 -19.21 4.03
N LEU A 61 7.82 -17.95 3.63
CA LEU A 61 7.62 -17.57 2.24
C LEU A 61 8.94 -17.49 1.49
N VAL A 62 8.97 -18.06 0.29
CA VAL A 62 10.12 -18.11 -0.62
C VAL A 62 9.70 -17.61 -2.01
N ASP A 63 10.68 -17.36 -2.88
CA ASP A 63 10.44 -16.81 -4.23
C ASP A 63 9.55 -15.54 -4.21
N ILE A 64 9.83 -14.61 -3.30
CA ILE A 64 9.04 -13.39 -3.13
C ILE A 64 9.37 -12.41 -4.25
N HIS A 65 8.37 -12.03 -5.03
CA HIS A 65 8.47 -11.06 -6.12
C HIS A 65 7.39 -10.01 -6.00
N VAL A 66 7.76 -8.74 -6.22
CA VAL A 66 6.79 -7.64 -6.33
C VAL A 66 6.07 -7.75 -7.67
N ALA A 67 4.74 -7.77 -7.65
CA ALA A 67 3.93 -7.75 -8.86
C ALA A 67 4.06 -6.36 -9.53
N PRO A 68 4.40 -6.29 -10.83
CA PRO A 68 4.60 -5.03 -11.52
C PRO A 68 3.26 -4.34 -11.78
N ALA A 69 2.85 -3.42 -10.90
CA ALA A 69 1.54 -2.79 -10.99
C ALA A 69 1.30 -2.04 -12.32
N GLY A 70 2.36 -1.44 -12.87
CA GLY A 70 2.33 -0.79 -14.19
C GLY A 70 2.01 -1.73 -15.36
N GLU A 71 2.15 -3.04 -15.18
CA GLU A 71 1.81 -4.03 -16.21
C GLU A 71 0.36 -4.51 -16.15
N THR A 72 -0.39 -4.14 -15.11
CA THR A 72 -1.80 -4.53 -14.99
C THR A 72 -2.66 -3.82 -16.05
N GLU A 73 -3.69 -4.52 -16.55
CA GLU A 73 -4.63 -3.94 -17.53
C GLU A 73 -5.33 -2.68 -17.00
N LEU A 74 -5.64 -2.65 -15.69
CA LEU A 74 -6.24 -1.49 -15.03
C LEU A 74 -5.37 -0.24 -15.15
N VAL A 75 -4.06 -0.39 -14.92
CA VAL A 75 -3.10 0.73 -15.00
C VAL A 75 -2.81 1.09 -16.45
N LYS A 76 -2.59 0.11 -17.33
CA LYS A 76 -2.34 0.35 -18.76
C LYS A 76 -3.48 1.11 -19.44
N ASN A 77 -4.73 0.80 -19.09
CA ASN A 77 -5.91 1.45 -19.67
C ASN A 77 -6.09 2.91 -19.22
N ASN A 78 -5.45 3.34 -18.13
CA ASN A 78 -5.55 4.72 -17.65
C ASN A 78 -4.29 5.16 -16.88
N HIS A 79 -3.14 5.13 -17.56
CA HIS A 79 -1.84 5.34 -16.92
C HIS A 79 -1.73 6.71 -16.22
N GLU A 80 -2.26 7.77 -16.83
CA GLU A 80 -2.27 9.13 -16.26
C GLU A 80 -3.03 9.18 -14.92
N PHE A 81 -4.19 8.50 -14.84
CA PHE A 81 -4.92 8.42 -13.59
C PHE A 81 -4.12 7.71 -12.49
N TRP A 82 -3.28 6.74 -12.82
CA TRP A 82 -2.51 5.94 -11.85
C TRP A 82 -1.10 6.47 -11.56
N GLU A 83 -0.69 7.60 -12.16
CA GLU A 83 0.68 8.11 -12.06
C GLU A 83 1.15 8.31 -10.61
N ASP A 84 0.31 8.87 -9.73
CA ASP A 84 0.67 9.09 -8.34
C ASP A 84 0.97 7.78 -7.60
N TYR A 85 0.20 6.72 -7.89
CA TYR A 85 0.41 5.40 -7.29
C TYR A 85 1.69 4.75 -7.83
N LEU A 86 1.98 4.89 -9.12
CA LEU A 86 3.21 4.35 -9.71
C LEU A 86 4.46 5.06 -9.20
N LYS A 87 4.35 6.36 -8.90
CA LYS A 87 5.46 7.18 -8.43
C LYS A 87 5.75 7.00 -6.93
N ASP A 88 4.71 6.88 -6.11
CA ASP A 88 4.82 6.81 -4.65
C ASP A 88 3.74 5.87 -4.05
N PRO A 89 3.87 4.54 -4.27
CA PRO A 89 2.82 3.59 -3.94
C PRO A 89 2.50 3.54 -2.44
N ASN A 90 1.22 3.60 -2.08
CA ASN A 90 0.78 3.39 -0.70
C ASN A 90 0.78 1.91 -0.25
N PHE A 91 0.87 0.98 -1.20
CA PHE A 91 1.09 -0.44 -0.95
C PHE A 91 1.63 -1.12 -2.22
N VAL A 92 2.18 -2.31 -2.02
CA VAL A 92 2.67 -3.20 -3.07
C VAL A 92 2.04 -4.58 -2.91
N VAL A 93 1.86 -5.28 -4.02
CA VAL A 93 1.42 -6.67 -4.02
C VAL A 93 2.62 -7.54 -4.27
N VAL A 94 2.78 -8.60 -3.48
CA VAL A 94 3.84 -9.59 -3.66
C VAL A 94 3.24 -10.95 -4.00
N VAL A 95 3.94 -11.69 -4.84
CA VAL A 95 3.67 -13.10 -5.13
C VAL A 95 4.80 -13.91 -4.51
N ALA A 96 4.45 -14.97 -3.79
CA ALA A 96 5.41 -15.82 -3.11
C ALA A 96 4.91 -17.28 -3.09
N LYS A 97 5.80 -18.21 -2.79
CA LYS A 97 5.47 -19.62 -2.53
C LYS A 97 5.66 -19.92 -1.04
N LYS A 98 4.88 -20.87 -0.54
CA LYS A 98 5.15 -21.48 0.77
C LYS A 98 6.23 -22.54 0.61
N ALA A 99 7.25 -22.50 1.47
CA ALA A 99 8.29 -23.53 1.55
C ALA A 99 7.73 -24.90 2.00
#